data_AF-A0A144SMP1-F1
#
_entry.id   AF-A0A144SMP1-F1
#
_cell.length_a   1.000
_cell.length_b   1.000
_cell.length_c   1.000
_cell.angle_alpha   90.00
_cell.angle_beta   90.00
_cell.angle_gamma   90.00
#
_symmetry.space_group_name_H-M   'P 1'
#
loop_
_entity.id
_entity.type
_entity.pdbx_description
1 polymer ?
#
loop_
_entity_poly.entity_id
_entity_poly.type
_entity_poly.pdbx_seq_one_letter_code
_entity_poly.pdbx_strand_id
1 'polypeptide(L)'
;MSNNVRLEVLLNAVDRASRPLKAIQNASKSLAGDIRTSQNTLRDLNAQASRIDGFRKASAQLAVTGQSLNKAKQEAAALAVQFKNTENPTNAQARAMEAAKKSAADLQLKYNGLRQSVQRQRTELAQAGINTRTLSTDERSLKSSISETTAQLNRQRDALARVSQQQARLSAVKSRYESGQQLAAGARNAGMVGVGVATAGLYCAGYRF
;
A
#
# COMPACT_ATOMS: atom_id res chain seq x y z
N MET A 1 13.39 59.10 -10.46
CA MET A 1 13.12 58.01 -9.50
C MET A 1 11.79 57.27 -9.76
N SER A 2 11.07 57.55 -10.85
CA SER A 2 9.69 57.07 -11.07
C SER A 2 9.55 55.69 -11.75
N ASN A 3 10.64 55.14 -12.30
CA ASN A 3 10.61 53.82 -12.96
C ASN A 3 10.79 52.64 -11.99
N ASN A 4 11.52 52.82 -10.88
CA ASN A 4 11.72 51.78 -9.87
C ASN A 4 10.40 51.44 -9.14
N VAL A 5 9.61 52.46 -8.80
CA VAL A 5 8.33 52.32 -8.11
C VAL A 5 7.28 51.58 -8.97
N ARG A 6 7.29 51.78 -10.30
CA ARG A 6 6.37 51.07 -11.22
C ARG A 6 6.76 49.61 -11.45
N LEU A 7 8.07 49.31 -11.49
CA LEU A 7 8.57 47.93 -11.56
C LEU A 7 8.26 47.16 -10.27
N GLU A 8 8.44 47.78 -9.10
CA GLU A 8 8.08 47.16 -7.81
C GLU A 8 6.59 46.86 -7.69
N VAL A 9 5.70 47.73 -8.19
CA VAL A 9 4.24 47.49 -8.17
C VAL A 9 3.83 46.38 -9.13
N LEU A 10 4.45 46.27 -10.31
CA LEU A 10 4.20 45.17 -11.25
C LEU A 10 4.74 43.83 -10.73
N LEU A 11 5.94 43.81 -10.13
CA LEU A 11 6.50 42.64 -9.46
C LEU A 11 5.64 42.20 -8.27
N ASN A 12 5.17 43.13 -7.46
CA ASN A 12 4.25 42.85 -6.35
C ASN A 12 2.89 42.34 -6.83
N ALA A 13 2.37 42.82 -7.96
CA ALA A 13 1.11 42.35 -8.54
C ALA A 13 1.23 40.91 -9.10
N VAL A 14 2.33 40.61 -9.79
CA VAL A 14 2.63 39.25 -10.29
C VAL A 14 2.88 38.28 -9.13
N ASP A 15 3.56 38.71 -8.06
CA ASP A 15 3.74 37.87 -6.88
C ASP A 15 2.41 37.65 -6.13
N ARG A 16 1.56 38.68 -5.97
CA ARG A 16 0.20 38.52 -5.42
C ARG A 16 -0.67 37.57 -6.23
N ALA A 17 -0.59 37.63 -7.56
CA ALA A 17 -1.35 36.75 -8.45
C ALA A 17 -0.82 35.30 -8.46
N SER A 18 0.48 35.09 -8.20
CA SER A 18 1.11 33.76 -8.20
C SER A 18 1.10 33.05 -6.84
N ARG A 19 0.92 33.78 -5.73
CA ARG A 19 0.86 33.24 -4.36
C ARG A 19 -0.12 32.06 -4.18
N PRO A 20 -1.37 32.11 -4.67
CA PRO A 20 -2.30 30.98 -4.54
C PRO A 20 -1.82 29.72 -5.28
N LEU A 21 -1.24 29.89 -6.48
CA LEU A 21 -0.68 28.79 -7.25
C LEU A 21 0.54 28.17 -6.57
N LYS A 22 1.46 28.99 -6.04
CA LYS A 22 2.62 28.51 -5.28
C LYS A 22 2.19 27.75 -4.01
N ALA A 23 1.17 28.24 -3.30
CA ALA A 23 0.62 27.58 -2.11
C ALA A 23 0.02 26.20 -2.45
N ILE A 24 -0.80 26.13 -3.50
CA ILE A 24 -1.39 24.87 -4.01
C ILE A 24 -0.31 23.90 -4.45
N GLN A 25 0.71 24.38 -5.17
CA GLN A 25 1.81 23.54 -5.63
C GLN A 25 2.63 22.98 -4.47
N ASN A 26 2.89 23.77 -3.43
CA ASN A 26 3.60 23.31 -2.23
C ASN A 26 2.75 22.31 -1.43
N ALA A 27 1.46 22.56 -1.27
CA ALA A 27 0.53 21.63 -0.63
C ALA A 27 0.44 20.29 -1.38
N SER A 28 0.39 20.33 -2.72
CA SER A 28 0.40 19.14 -3.58
C SER A 28 1.71 18.34 -3.43
N LYS A 29 2.86 19.01 -3.40
CA LYS A 29 4.16 18.36 -3.16
C LYS A 29 4.24 17.70 -1.78
N SER A 30 3.79 18.40 -0.74
CA SER A 30 3.74 17.85 0.63
C SER A 30 2.85 16.61 0.67
N LEU A 31 1.64 16.70 0.11
CA LEU A 31 0.68 15.62 0.10
C LEU A 31 1.17 14.41 -0.71
N ALA A 32 1.88 14.62 -1.81
CA ALA A 32 2.54 13.54 -2.56
C ALA A 32 3.63 12.84 -1.72
N GLY A 33 4.37 13.61 -0.91
CA GLY A 33 5.31 13.08 0.08
C GLY A 33 4.61 12.23 1.14
N ASP A 34 3.52 12.74 1.71
CA ASP A 34 2.73 12.03 2.72
C ASP A 34 2.14 10.72 2.18
N ILE A 35 1.63 10.74 0.94
CA ILE A 35 1.14 9.54 0.24
C ILE A 35 2.26 8.50 0.11
N ARG A 36 3.47 8.92 -0.24
CA ARG A 36 4.62 8.01 -0.36
C ARG A 36 4.98 7.40 0.99
N THR A 37 4.98 8.21 2.06
CA THR A 37 5.20 7.74 3.43
C THR A 37 4.13 6.73 3.84
N SER A 38 2.84 7.04 3.67
CA SER A 38 1.73 6.13 3.94
C SER A 38 1.83 4.83 3.15
N GLN A 39 2.26 4.87 1.88
CA GLN A 39 2.49 3.66 1.08
C GLN A 39 3.63 2.81 1.62
N ASN A 40 4.75 3.42 2.03
CA ASN A 40 5.87 2.71 2.64
C ASN A 40 5.45 2.05 3.95
N THR A 41 4.77 2.79 4.84
CA THR A 41 4.21 2.26 6.09
C THR A 41 3.27 1.10 5.81
N LEU A 42 2.33 1.24 4.86
CA LEU A 42 1.42 0.16 4.49
C LEU A 42 2.17 -1.08 3.98
N ARG A 43 3.24 -0.89 3.20
CA ARG A 43 4.08 -1.99 2.71
C ARG A 43 4.76 -2.72 3.86
N ASP A 44 5.31 -1.98 4.81
CA ASP A 44 6.02 -2.55 5.96
C ASP A 44 5.05 -3.28 6.90
N LEU A 45 3.87 -2.71 7.16
CA LEU A 45 2.81 -3.37 7.93
C LEU A 45 2.33 -4.66 7.25
N ASN A 46 2.13 -4.65 5.92
CA ASN A 46 1.78 -5.86 5.17
C ASN A 46 2.89 -6.92 5.17
N ALA A 47 4.16 -6.50 5.15
CA ALA A 47 5.29 -7.41 5.26
C ALA A 47 5.33 -8.07 6.64
N GLN A 48 5.06 -7.32 7.71
CA GLN A 48 4.91 -7.87 9.07
C GLN A 48 3.75 -8.87 9.14
N ALA A 49 2.59 -8.53 8.57
CA ALA A 49 1.41 -9.41 8.58
C ALA A 49 1.71 -10.73 7.85
N SER A 50 2.37 -10.65 6.69
CA SER A 50 2.77 -11.83 5.92
C SER A 50 3.73 -12.74 6.69
N ARG A 51 4.66 -12.17 7.48
CA ARG A 51 5.58 -12.95 8.33
C ARG A 51 4.82 -13.67 9.46
N ILE A 52 3.87 -12.99 10.10
CA ILE A 52 2.99 -13.58 11.13
C ILE A 52 2.19 -14.74 10.54
N ASP A 53 1.57 -14.54 9.38
CA ASP A 53 0.79 -15.57 8.69
C ASP A 53 1.66 -16.78 8.31
N GLY A 54 2.88 -16.53 7.82
CA GLY A 54 3.85 -17.59 7.50
C GLY A 54 4.21 -18.42 8.73
N PHE A 55 4.48 -17.76 9.86
CA PHE A 55 4.76 -18.43 11.13
C PHE A 55 3.55 -19.24 11.63
N ARG A 56 2.34 -18.69 11.53
CA ARG A 56 1.11 -19.38 11.93
C ARG A 56 0.88 -20.64 11.10
N LYS A 57 1.06 -20.56 9.79
CA LYS A 57 0.98 -21.72 8.88
C LYS A 57 2.02 -22.78 9.21
N ALA A 58 3.28 -22.38 9.41
CA ALA A 58 4.35 -23.30 9.78
C ALA A 58 4.10 -23.97 11.14
N SER A 59 3.59 -23.22 12.11
CA SER A 59 3.22 -23.72 13.43
C SER A 59 2.05 -24.71 13.36
N ALA A 60 1.03 -24.43 12.53
CA ALA A 60 -0.07 -25.34 12.28
C ALA A 60 0.41 -26.65 11.62
N GLN A 61 1.27 -26.54 10.60
CA GLN A 61 1.87 -27.70 9.93
C GLN A 61 2.70 -28.55 10.91
N LEU A 62 3.46 -27.90 11.80
CA LEU A 62 4.21 -28.57 12.87
C LEU A 62 3.28 -29.33 13.82
N ALA A 63 2.17 -28.71 14.24
CA ALA A 63 1.18 -29.34 15.11
C ALA A 63 0.54 -30.58 14.46
N VAL A 64 0.10 -30.46 13.20
CA VAL A 64 -0.46 -31.58 12.42
C VAL A 64 0.58 -32.70 12.25
N THR A 65 1.82 -32.36 11.89
CA THR A 65 2.90 -33.34 11.73
C THR A 65 3.21 -34.03 13.06
N GLY A 66 3.18 -33.31 14.17
CA GLY A 66 3.35 -33.87 15.51
C GLY A 66 2.24 -34.85 15.88
N GLN A 67 0.98 -34.55 15.55
CA GLN A 67 -0.15 -35.47 15.73
C GLN A 67 0.02 -36.74 14.88
N SER A 68 0.36 -36.60 13.60
CA SER A 68 0.62 -37.73 12.70
C SER A 68 1.79 -38.60 13.18
N LEU A 69 2.85 -37.97 13.68
CA LEU A 69 4.00 -38.67 14.27
C LEU A 69 3.60 -39.46 15.52
N ASN A 70 2.81 -38.87 16.40
CA ASN A 70 2.32 -39.55 17.61
C ASN A 70 1.42 -40.74 17.24
N LYS A 71 0.52 -40.57 16.26
CA LYS A 71 -0.33 -41.64 15.75
C LYS A 71 0.50 -42.78 15.15
N ALA A 72 1.46 -42.46 14.28
CA ALA A 72 2.35 -43.46 13.69
C ALA A 72 3.16 -44.23 14.75
N LYS A 73 3.62 -43.55 15.81
CA LYS A 73 4.30 -44.19 16.95
C LYS A 73 3.37 -45.13 17.73
N GLN A 74 2.12 -44.73 17.97
CA GLN A 74 1.13 -45.58 18.63
C GLN A 74 0.79 -46.82 17.81
N GLU A 75 0.59 -46.67 16.50
CA GLU A 75 0.35 -47.79 15.58
C GLU A 75 1.54 -48.75 15.53
N ALA A 76 2.77 -48.21 15.43
CA ALA A 76 3.98 -49.02 15.48
C ALA A 76 4.14 -49.77 16.81
N ALA A 77 3.79 -49.14 17.94
CA ALA A 77 3.82 -49.77 19.26
C ALA A 77 2.76 -50.87 19.37
N ALA A 78 1.54 -50.64 18.87
CA ALA A 78 0.47 -51.65 18.85
C ALA A 78 0.85 -52.86 17.99
N LEU A 79 1.42 -52.63 16.80
CA LEU A 79 1.96 -53.68 15.93
C LEU A 79 3.10 -54.46 16.61
N ALA A 80 3.98 -53.77 17.33
CA ALA A 80 5.07 -54.41 18.08
C ALA A 80 4.54 -55.32 19.21
N VAL A 81 3.49 -54.92 19.92
CA VAL A 81 2.83 -55.76 20.92
C VAL A 81 2.19 -56.98 20.28
N GLN A 82 1.44 -56.81 19.18
CA GLN A 82 0.83 -57.94 18.45
C GLN A 82 1.88 -58.92 17.93
N PHE A 83 2.99 -58.41 17.41
CA PHE A 83 4.10 -59.22 16.94
C PHE A 83 4.75 -60.04 18.07
N LYS A 84 4.93 -59.44 19.25
CA LYS A 84 5.47 -60.15 20.43
C LYS A 84 4.51 -61.22 20.98
N ASN A 85 3.20 -61.01 20.84
CA ASN A 85 2.18 -61.95 21.32
C ASN A 85 1.84 -63.07 20.31
N THR A 86 2.42 -63.06 19.11
CA THR A 86 2.19 -64.08 18.08
C THR A 86 3.36 -65.08 18.09
N GLU A 87 3.10 -66.36 18.37
CA GLU A 87 4.16 -67.39 18.43
C GLU A 87 4.88 -67.63 17.09
N ASN A 88 4.18 -67.44 15.96
CA ASN A 88 4.75 -67.54 14.61
C ASN A 88 4.39 -66.28 13.77
N PRO A 89 5.17 -65.19 13.88
CA PRO A 89 4.90 -63.99 13.13
C PRO A 89 5.04 -64.22 11.61
N THR A 90 4.07 -63.73 10.84
CA THR A 90 4.07 -63.91 9.39
C THR A 90 5.01 -62.90 8.70
N ASN A 91 5.54 -63.26 7.52
CA ASN A 91 6.34 -62.34 6.70
C ASN A 91 5.61 -61.02 6.39
N ALA A 92 4.27 -61.04 6.28
CA ALA A 92 3.46 -59.85 6.10
C ALA A 92 3.50 -58.92 7.33
N GLN A 93 3.44 -59.47 8.53
CA GLN A 93 3.51 -58.71 9.79
C GLN A 93 4.90 -58.09 10.00
N ALA A 94 5.98 -58.81 9.69
CA ALA A 94 7.34 -58.28 9.74
C ALA A 94 7.52 -57.08 8.79
N ARG A 95 7.03 -57.21 7.54
CA ARG A 95 7.06 -56.10 6.57
C ARG A 95 6.22 -54.91 7.01
N ALA A 96 5.04 -55.14 7.59
CA ALA A 96 4.19 -54.07 8.11
C ALA A 96 4.87 -53.30 9.26
N MET A 97 5.57 -53.99 10.16
CA MET A 97 6.33 -53.34 11.24
C MET A 97 7.48 -52.50 10.70
N GLU A 98 8.28 -53.02 9.77
CA GLU A 98 9.38 -52.26 9.17
C GLU A 98 8.88 -51.04 8.39
N ALA A 99 7.77 -51.18 7.66
CA ALA A 99 7.11 -50.04 7.00
C ALA A 99 6.63 -48.98 8.00
N ALA A 100 6.02 -49.40 9.13
CA ALA A 100 5.57 -48.50 10.18
C ALA A 100 6.74 -47.76 10.86
N LYS A 101 7.83 -48.47 11.17
CA LYS A 101 9.07 -47.87 11.71
C LYS A 101 9.67 -46.85 10.74
N LYS A 102 9.76 -47.19 9.45
CA LYS A 102 10.28 -46.28 8.42
C LYS A 102 9.41 -45.03 8.29
N SER A 103 8.09 -45.20 8.23
CA SER A 103 7.14 -44.07 8.18
C SER A 103 7.27 -43.16 9.41
N ALA A 104 7.37 -43.74 10.61
CA ALA A 104 7.57 -42.98 11.84
C ALA A 104 8.92 -42.23 11.85
N ALA A 105 10.00 -42.84 11.34
CA ALA A 105 11.30 -42.20 11.20
C ALA A 105 11.26 -41.02 10.20
N ASP A 106 10.62 -41.21 9.05
CA ASP A 106 10.45 -40.16 8.03
C ASP A 106 9.62 -38.98 8.59
N LEU A 107 8.54 -39.26 9.32
CA LEU A 107 7.75 -38.25 10.01
C LEU A 107 8.54 -37.53 11.11
N GLN A 108 9.38 -38.25 11.84
CA GLN A 108 10.26 -37.67 12.86
C GLN A 108 11.27 -36.69 12.25
N LEU A 109 11.88 -37.05 11.11
CA LEU A 109 12.79 -36.17 10.38
C LEU A 109 12.08 -34.90 9.91
N LYS A 110 10.89 -35.04 9.31
CA LYS A 110 10.06 -33.90 8.89
C LYS A 110 9.67 -33.01 10.08
N TYR A 111 9.26 -33.61 11.20
CA TYR A 111 8.92 -32.89 12.42
C TYR A 111 10.11 -32.11 12.96
N ASN A 112 11.31 -32.71 13.00
CA ASN A 112 12.52 -32.04 13.47
C ASN A 112 12.89 -30.85 12.57
N GLY A 113 12.80 -31.01 11.24
CA GLY A 113 13.03 -29.92 10.30
C GLY A 113 12.02 -28.78 10.46
N LEU A 114 10.72 -29.10 10.55
CA LEU A 114 9.65 -28.11 10.80
C LEU A 114 9.85 -27.39 12.13
N ARG A 115 10.23 -28.11 13.19
CA ARG A 115 10.50 -27.54 14.51
C ARG A 115 11.62 -26.50 14.45
N GLN A 116 12.71 -26.80 13.75
CA GLN A 116 13.81 -25.85 13.57
C GLN A 116 13.37 -24.62 12.76
N SER A 117 12.57 -24.82 11.70
CA SER A 117 12.04 -23.72 10.89
C SER A 117 11.12 -22.79 11.69
N VAL A 118 10.18 -23.36 12.47
CA VAL A 118 9.30 -22.58 13.35
C VAL A 118 10.10 -21.82 14.41
N GLN A 119 11.15 -22.43 14.96
CA GLN A 119 12.02 -21.76 15.92
C GLN A 119 12.78 -20.58 15.29
N ARG A 120 13.30 -20.72 14.07
CA ARG A 120 13.94 -19.61 13.33
C ARG A 120 12.96 -18.47 13.07
N GLN A 121 11.78 -18.79 12.55
CA GLN A 121 10.72 -17.80 12.29
C GLN A 121 10.29 -17.08 13.57
N ARG A 122 10.22 -17.79 14.69
CA ARG A 122 9.94 -17.18 15.99
C ARG A 122 10.99 -16.15 16.39
N THR A 123 12.27 -16.47 16.19
CA THR A 123 13.38 -15.54 16.46
C THR A 123 13.33 -14.33 15.52
N GLU A 124 13.05 -14.54 14.22
CA GLU A 124 12.90 -13.45 13.24
C GLU A 124 11.72 -12.52 13.59
N LEU A 125 10.60 -13.07 14.04
CA LEU A 125 9.46 -12.28 14.52
C LEU A 125 9.83 -11.48 15.78
N ALA A 126 10.55 -12.09 16.72
CA ALA A 126 11.01 -11.40 17.92
C ALA A 126 11.99 -10.25 17.58
N GLN A 127 12.88 -10.44 16.61
CA GLN A 127 13.77 -9.39 16.10
C GLN A 127 13.00 -8.26 15.40
N ALA A 128 11.85 -8.58 14.79
CA ALA A 128 10.93 -7.60 14.24
C ALA A 128 10.04 -6.92 15.30
N GLY A 129 10.24 -7.21 16.60
CA GLY A 129 9.46 -6.65 17.70
C GLY A 129 8.08 -7.29 17.90
N ILE A 130 7.78 -8.39 17.19
CA ILE A 130 6.49 -9.08 17.27
C ILE A 130 6.58 -10.17 18.35
N ASN A 131 5.70 -10.12 19.34
CA ASN A 131 5.74 -11.07 20.44
C ASN A 131 4.85 -12.27 20.13
N THR A 132 5.49 -13.43 19.92
CA THR A 132 4.76 -14.66 19.59
C THR A 132 3.86 -15.18 20.71
N ARG A 133 3.98 -14.67 21.95
CA ARG A 133 3.06 -15.00 23.05
C ARG A 133 1.76 -14.20 22.99
N THR A 134 1.80 -12.99 22.43
CA THR A 134 0.65 -12.09 22.25
C THR A 134 0.26 -11.95 20.78
N LEU A 135 0.65 -12.91 19.95
CA LEU A 135 0.53 -12.86 18.49
C LEU A 135 -0.88 -12.49 18.01
N SER A 136 -1.92 -13.04 18.64
CA SER A 136 -3.32 -12.75 18.27
C SER A 136 -3.75 -11.32 18.58
N THR A 137 -3.15 -10.67 19.58
CA THR A 137 -3.39 -9.25 19.87
C THR A 137 -2.59 -8.39 18.91
N ASP A 138 -1.31 -8.70 18.70
CA ASP A 138 -0.44 -7.99 17.77
C ASP A 138 -0.99 -8.04 16.33
N GLU A 139 -1.50 -9.19 15.90
CA GLU A 139 -2.16 -9.39 14.59
C GLU A 139 -3.42 -8.53 14.45
N ARG A 140 -4.25 -8.46 15.49
CA ARG A 140 -5.47 -7.61 15.48
C ARG A 140 -5.10 -6.13 15.40
N SER A 141 -4.14 -5.69 16.20
CA SER A 141 -3.61 -4.32 16.16
C SER A 141 -3.02 -4.00 14.80
N LEU A 142 -2.23 -4.91 14.23
CA LEU A 142 -1.63 -4.76 12.90
C LEU A 142 -2.69 -4.64 11.81
N LYS A 143 -3.72 -5.49 11.83
CA LYS A 143 -4.84 -5.41 10.90
C LYS A 143 -5.59 -4.08 11.03
N SER A 144 -5.77 -3.59 12.26
CA SER A 144 -6.36 -2.27 12.51
C SER A 144 -5.49 -1.16 11.90
N SER A 145 -4.19 -1.17 12.16
CA SER A 145 -3.24 -0.19 11.61
C SER A 145 -3.19 -0.22 10.08
N ILE A 146 -3.26 -1.40 9.46
CA ILE A 146 -3.34 -1.55 7.99
C ILE A 146 -4.63 -0.91 7.47
N SER A 147 -5.77 -1.20 8.10
CA SER A 147 -7.06 -0.65 7.70
C SER A 147 -7.10 0.87 7.83
N GLU A 148 -6.60 1.40 8.95
CA GLU A 148 -6.51 2.83 9.21
C GLU A 148 -5.56 3.54 8.23
N THR A 149 -4.36 3.00 8.03
CA THR A 149 -3.37 3.53 7.07
C THR A 149 -3.93 3.51 5.65
N THR A 150 -4.66 2.45 5.28
CA THR A 150 -5.33 2.35 3.97
C THR A 150 -6.40 3.43 3.81
N ALA A 151 -7.23 3.64 4.83
CA ALA A 151 -8.24 4.70 4.84
C ALA A 151 -7.61 6.09 4.74
N GLN A 152 -6.52 6.34 5.48
CA GLN A 152 -5.75 7.57 5.41
C GLN A 152 -5.15 7.80 4.02
N LEU A 153 -4.54 6.77 3.44
CA LEU A 153 -3.95 6.83 2.10
C LEU A 153 -5.00 7.16 1.03
N ASN A 154 -6.20 6.58 1.13
CA ASN A 154 -7.30 6.91 0.21
C ASN A 154 -7.76 8.36 0.37
N ARG A 155 -7.93 8.85 1.60
CA ARG A 155 -8.25 10.27 1.86
C ARG A 155 -7.18 11.21 1.30
N GLN A 156 -5.90 10.86 1.45
CA GLN A 156 -4.78 11.64 0.90
C GLN A 156 -4.80 11.65 -0.63
N ARG A 157 -5.05 10.52 -1.28
CA ARG A 157 -5.21 10.43 -2.74
C ARG A 157 -6.38 11.27 -3.24
N ASP A 158 -7.52 11.21 -2.56
CA ASP A 158 -8.70 12.01 -2.90
C ASP A 158 -8.45 13.51 -2.75
N ALA A 159 -7.75 13.91 -1.68
CA ALA A 159 -7.33 15.29 -1.48
C ALA A 159 -6.38 15.75 -2.60
N LEU A 160 -5.41 14.91 -2.99
CA LEU A 160 -4.47 15.23 -4.07
C LEU A 160 -5.20 15.39 -5.40
N ALA A 161 -6.17 14.53 -5.70
CA ALA A 161 -6.99 14.63 -6.91
C ALA A 161 -7.76 15.95 -6.96
N ARG A 162 -8.37 16.37 -5.84
CA ARG A 162 -9.08 17.66 -5.74
C ARG A 162 -8.14 18.86 -5.93
N VAL A 163 -6.99 18.85 -5.25
CA VAL A 163 -5.99 19.92 -5.36
C VAL A 163 -5.45 20.02 -6.79
N SER A 164 -5.17 18.87 -7.43
CA SER A 164 -4.75 18.80 -8.83
C SER A 164 -5.82 19.38 -9.78
N GLN A 165 -7.10 19.06 -9.55
CA GLN A 165 -8.20 19.62 -10.34
C GLN A 165 -8.31 21.14 -10.18
N GLN A 166 -8.15 21.66 -8.96
CA GLN A 166 -8.16 23.09 -8.69
C GLN A 166 -6.96 23.79 -9.34
N GLN A 167 -5.77 23.18 -9.29
CA GLN A 167 -4.58 23.67 -9.97
C GLN A 167 -4.80 23.75 -11.49
N ALA A 168 -5.37 22.71 -12.10
CA ALA A 168 -5.67 22.68 -13.53
C ALA A 168 -6.63 23.81 -13.94
N ARG A 169 -7.69 24.05 -13.15
CA ARG A 169 -8.64 25.15 -13.37
C ARG A 169 -7.96 26.53 -13.27
N LEU A 170 -7.16 26.75 -12.24
CA LEU A 170 -6.46 28.02 -12.04
C LEU A 170 -5.42 28.29 -13.13
N SER A 171 -4.64 27.28 -13.53
CA SER A 171 -3.69 27.38 -14.63
C SER A 171 -4.40 27.69 -15.96
N ALA A 172 -5.55 27.08 -16.23
CA ALA A 172 -6.33 27.38 -17.44
C ALA A 172 -6.86 28.82 -17.47
N VAL A 173 -7.36 29.34 -16.33
CA VAL A 173 -7.80 30.74 -16.22
C VAL A 173 -6.61 31.70 -16.38
N LYS A 174 -5.48 31.42 -15.73
CA LYS A 174 -4.26 32.22 -15.87
C LYS A 174 -3.76 32.24 -17.30
N SER A 175 -3.69 31.10 -17.98
CA SER A 175 -3.28 31.02 -19.39
C SER A 175 -4.22 31.82 -20.30
N ARG A 176 -5.54 31.74 -20.12
CA ARG A 176 -6.50 32.56 -20.88
C ARG A 176 -6.32 34.07 -20.61
N TYR A 177 -6.07 34.44 -19.36
CA TYR A 177 -5.83 35.83 -18.98
C TYR A 177 -4.51 36.36 -19.55
N GLU A 178 -3.43 35.58 -19.51
CA GLU A 178 -2.14 35.91 -20.11
C GLU A 178 -2.25 36.02 -21.63
N SER A 179 -2.93 35.09 -22.31
CA SER A 179 -3.19 35.18 -23.76
C SER A 179 -4.03 36.42 -24.11
N GLY A 180 -5.06 36.74 -23.31
CA GLY A 180 -5.86 37.95 -23.49
C GLY A 180 -5.08 39.25 -23.24
N GLN A 181 -4.20 39.27 -22.23
CA GLN A 181 -3.28 40.38 -21.99
C GLN A 181 -2.23 40.52 -23.11
N GLN A 182 -1.67 39.42 -23.63
CA GLN A 182 -0.71 39.47 -24.74
C GLN A 182 -1.36 40.00 -26.02
N LEU A 183 -2.61 39.63 -26.30
CA LEU A 183 -3.40 40.23 -27.39
C LEU A 183 -3.62 41.74 -27.19
N ALA A 184 -3.98 42.17 -25.97
CA ALA A 184 -4.19 43.58 -25.65
C ALA A 184 -2.88 44.40 -25.60
N ALA A 185 -1.77 43.79 -25.18
CA ALA A 185 -0.43 44.40 -25.15
C ALA A 185 0.19 44.45 -26.55
N GLY A 186 -0.01 43.42 -27.38
CA GLY A 186 0.30 43.42 -28.80
C GLY A 186 -0.44 44.54 -29.53
N ALA A 187 -1.70 44.81 -29.17
CA ALA A 187 -2.47 45.95 -29.68
C ALA A 187 -1.98 47.33 -29.18
N ARG A 188 -1.21 47.40 -28.09
CA ARG A 188 -0.61 48.66 -27.58
C ARG A 188 0.80 48.92 -28.13
N ASN A 189 1.58 47.88 -28.43
CA ASN A 189 2.88 48.01 -29.10
C ASN A 189 2.77 48.08 -30.63
N ALA A 190 1.69 47.56 -31.22
CA ALA A 190 1.29 47.88 -32.59
C ALA A 190 0.63 49.27 -32.59
N GLY A 191 1.44 50.30 -32.40
CA GLY A 191 1.04 51.66 -32.74
C GLY A 191 0.52 51.68 -34.17
N MET A 192 -0.76 52.03 -34.31
CA MET A 192 -1.42 52.49 -35.54
C MET A 192 -1.72 51.51 -36.70
N VAL A 193 -2.36 50.35 -36.48
CA VAL A 193 -3.21 49.79 -37.56
C VAL A 193 -4.48 49.14 -36.98
N GLY A 194 -5.57 49.90 -36.94
CA GLY A 194 -6.96 49.42 -37.03
C GLY A 194 -7.50 48.49 -35.93
N VAL A 195 -7.95 49.05 -34.80
CA VAL A 195 -8.88 48.34 -33.91
C VAL A 195 -10.30 48.44 -34.48
N GLY A 196 -10.70 47.43 -35.27
CA GLY A 196 -12.11 47.12 -35.52
C GLY A 196 -12.70 46.45 -34.29
N VAL A 197 -13.42 47.20 -33.47
CA VAL A 197 -14.27 46.66 -32.39
C VAL A 197 -15.38 45.84 -33.03
N ALA A 198 -15.33 44.51 -32.91
CA ALA A 198 -16.48 43.65 -33.23
C ALA A 198 -17.37 43.51 -31.99
N THR A 199 -18.23 44.50 -31.76
CA THR A 199 -19.45 44.32 -30.96
C THR A 199 -20.40 43.42 -31.76
N ALA A 200 -20.33 42.10 -31.56
CA ALA A 200 -21.27 41.16 -32.16
C ALA A 200 -22.34 40.79 -31.12
N GLY A 201 -23.53 41.38 -31.30
CA GLY A 201 -24.72 41.09 -30.51
C GLY A 201 -25.93 41.88 -31.03
N LEU A 202 -26.17 41.83 -32.34
CA LEU A 202 -27.36 42.39 -32.98
C LEU A 202 -28.60 41.60 -32.53
N TYR A 203 -29.50 42.30 -31.84
CA TYR A 203 -30.93 41.97 -31.79
C TYR A 203 -31.50 42.06 -33.21
N CYS A 204 -32.03 40.97 -33.74
CA CYS A 204 -32.83 41.00 -34.97
C CYS A 204 -34.29 40.63 -34.69
N ALA A 205 -35.14 41.57 -35.10
CA ALA A 205 -36.53 41.45 -35.58
C ALA A 205 -37.58 40.87 -34.61
N GLY A 206 -38.78 41.42 -34.48
CA GLY A 206 -39.52 42.34 -35.33
C GLY A 206 -40.98 41.88 -35.29
N TYR A 207 -41.85 42.70 -34.70
CA TYR A 207 -43.28 42.44 -34.51
C TYR A 207 -44.09 42.70 -35.80
N ARG A 208 -45.17 41.89 -36.00
CA ARG A 208 -46.46 42.18 -36.71
C ARG A 208 -46.44 42.32 -38.24
N PHE A 209 -47.46 41.92 -39.01
CA PHE A 209 -48.86 41.50 -38.79
C PHE A 209 -49.21 40.41 -39.80
#